data_AF-A0A9E1VR02-F1
#
_entry.id   AF-A0A9E1VR02-F1
#
_cell.length_a   1.000
_cell.length_b   1.000
_cell.length_c   1.000
_cell.angle_alpha   90.00
_cell.angle_beta   90.00
_cell.angle_gamma   90.00
#
_symmetry.space_group_name_H-M   'P 1'
#
loop_
_entity.id
_entity.type
_entity.pdbx_description
1 polymer ?
#
loop_
_entity_poly.entity_id
_entity_poly.type
_entity_poly.pdbx_seq_one_letter_code
_entity_poly.pdbx_strand_id
1 'polypeptide(L)'
;FETIKWLENFISNYDNTCIVVSHDRHFLDSVCTHISDIDFGKINNYSGNYTFWYESSQLALRQKTQQNRKSEEKKKELEDFIARFSANASKSKQATSRKKMLDNLKIEDIKPSSRRYPAVIFTSEREAGDQILSVENLSYSDSTSILFDKIDFNLNKGDKVVLYSKDTRATTAFYEILNNQLNPNTGRFDWGITTSQSYLPLDNNSYFREKISLVDWLRQWSKNDEEREEVFIRGFLGKMIFSGEEALKNCDVLSGGEKVRCMLSRMMMLRSNVLMFDEPTSHLDLESITALNNSIKKFKGNVILSTHDFEFAKSVGNRVIELTPKGVIDRLTTFDSYINDPKIKELRSKLYS
;
A
#
# COMPACT_ATOMS: atom_id res chain seq x y z
N PHE A 1 18.83 2.57 -5.08
CA PHE A 1 19.39 1.45 -4.30
C PHE A 1 20.86 1.62 -3.95
N GLU A 2 21.80 1.79 -4.91
CA GLU A 2 23.23 1.91 -4.59
C GLU A 2 23.59 3.11 -3.70
N THR A 3 23.03 4.29 -4.00
CA THR A 3 23.23 5.50 -3.18
C THR A 3 22.67 5.36 -1.77
N ILE A 4 21.50 4.73 -1.63
CA ILE A 4 20.86 4.48 -0.32
C ILE A 4 21.73 3.52 0.50
N LYS A 5 22.21 2.43 -0.11
CA LYS A 5 23.09 1.46 0.55
C LYS A 5 24.42 2.08 0.99
N TRP A 6 24.97 3.00 0.20
CA TRP A 6 26.15 3.76 0.62
C TRP A 6 25.85 4.62 1.86
N LEU A 7 24.71 5.33 1.86
CA LEU A 7 24.30 6.17 2.98
C LEU A 7 24.04 5.35 4.26
N GLU A 8 23.39 4.19 4.13
CA GLU A 8 23.19 3.24 5.24
C GLU A 8 24.54 2.86 5.87
N ASN A 9 25.49 2.39 5.05
CA ASN A 9 26.83 2.02 5.53
C ASN A 9 27.57 3.21 6.15
N PHE A 10 27.40 4.41 5.61
CA PHE A 10 28.03 5.62 6.16
C PHE A 10 27.50 5.91 7.57
N ILE A 11 26.18 5.87 7.77
CA ILE A 11 25.57 6.18 9.07
C ILE A 11 25.80 5.04 10.07
N SER A 12 25.75 3.78 9.65
CA SER A 12 26.04 2.64 10.52
C SER A 12 27.46 2.64 11.08
N ASN A 13 28.42 3.24 10.36
CA ASN A 13 29.80 3.41 10.81
C ASN A 13 30.08 4.79 11.43
N TYR A 14 29.05 5.59 11.68
CA TYR A 14 29.18 6.91 12.26
C TYR A 14 29.13 6.82 13.79
N ASP A 15 30.21 7.22 14.46
CA ASP A 15 30.37 7.05 15.91
C ASP A 15 29.49 7.99 16.77
N ASN A 16 28.96 9.07 16.18
CA ASN A 16 28.16 10.06 16.91
C ASN A 16 26.65 9.83 16.76
N THR A 17 25.87 10.47 17.64
CA THR A 17 24.40 10.44 17.57
C THR A 17 23.89 11.05 16.26
N CYS A 18 23.11 10.27 15.51
CA CYS A 18 22.40 10.72 14.32
C CYS A 18 20.89 10.70 14.59
N ILE A 19 20.18 11.77 14.19
CA ILE A 19 18.72 11.81 14.19
C ILE A 19 18.28 11.79 12.74
N VAL A 20 17.54 10.75 12.35
CA VAL A 20 17.07 10.57 10.98
C VAL A 20 15.56 10.61 10.92
N VAL A 21 15.03 11.35 9.94
CA VAL A 21 13.62 11.37 9.59
C VAL A 21 13.51 10.76 8.19
N SER A 22 12.80 9.64 8.06
CA SER A 22 12.64 8.94 6.79
C SER A 22 11.27 8.24 6.73
N HIS A 23 10.76 8.06 5.51
CA HIS A 23 9.62 7.19 5.22
C HIS A 23 10.04 5.84 4.64
N ASP A 24 11.35 5.61 4.46
CA ASP A 24 11.89 4.35 3.97
C ASP A 24 12.06 3.36 5.14
N ARG A 25 11.23 2.30 5.13
CA ARG A 25 11.24 1.26 6.16
C ARG A 25 12.56 0.49 6.19
N HIS A 26 13.13 0.19 5.02
CA HIS A 26 14.36 -0.59 4.94
C HIS A 26 15.52 0.20 5.53
N PHE A 27 15.59 1.49 5.19
CA PHE A 27 16.60 2.39 5.73
C PHE A 27 16.46 2.53 7.26
N LEU A 28 15.25 2.76 7.76
CA LEU A 28 14.99 2.86 9.21
C LEU A 28 15.34 1.55 9.92
N ASP A 29 15.06 0.40 9.30
CA ASP A 29 15.38 -0.89 9.89
C ASP A 29 16.87 -1.21 9.94
N SER A 30 17.62 -0.74 8.94
CA SER A 30 19.06 -0.98 8.83
C SER A 30 19.90 -0.06 9.71
N VAL A 31 19.43 1.18 9.94
CA VAL A 31 20.24 2.24 10.59
C VAL A 31 19.78 2.56 12.01
N CYS A 32 18.48 2.49 12.31
CA CYS A 32 17.96 2.98 13.59
C CYS A 32 18.09 1.95 14.72
N THR A 33 18.61 2.40 15.86
CA THR A 33 18.65 1.62 17.12
C THR A 33 17.47 1.91 18.04
N HIS A 34 16.84 3.08 17.87
CA HIS A 34 15.69 3.56 18.62
C HIS A 34 14.73 4.28 17.67
N ILE A 35 13.43 4.15 17.95
CA ILE A 35 12.36 4.84 17.23
C ILE A 35 11.70 5.86 18.17
N SER A 36 11.70 7.12 17.76
CA SER A 36 10.96 8.19 18.42
C SER A 36 9.61 8.38 17.74
N ASP A 37 8.56 7.92 18.40
CA ASP A 37 7.17 8.08 17.97
C ASP A 37 6.61 9.40 18.51
N ILE A 38 6.07 10.23 17.62
CA ILE A 38 5.45 11.51 17.97
C ILE A 38 3.93 11.34 17.85
N ASP A 39 3.24 11.25 18.98
CA ASP A 39 1.77 11.15 19.04
C ASP A 39 1.18 12.07 20.12
N PHE A 40 0.05 12.71 19.82
CA PHE A 40 -0.64 13.68 20.69
C PHE A 40 0.28 14.76 21.30
N GLY A 41 1.26 15.24 20.51
CA GLY A 41 2.23 16.25 20.96
C GLY A 41 3.23 15.75 21.99
N LYS A 42 3.37 14.44 22.18
CA LYS A 42 4.37 13.79 23.04
C LYS A 42 5.27 12.90 22.21
N ILE A 43 6.54 12.83 22.60
CA ILE A 43 7.52 11.93 22.00
C ILE A 43 7.69 10.72 22.92
N ASN A 44 7.44 9.53 22.40
CA ASN A 44 7.68 8.25 23.08
C ASN A 44 8.85 7.54 22.38
N ASN A 45 9.89 7.22 23.13
CA ASN A 45 11.05 6.50 22.59
C ASN A 45 10.90 5.00 22.83
N TYR A 46 11.15 4.22 21.79
CA TYR A 46 11.15 2.77 21.82
C TYR A 46 12.52 2.24 21.39
N SER A 47 13.03 1.24 22.08
CA SER A 47 14.25 0.54 21.69
C SER A 47 13.96 -0.47 20.58
N GLY A 48 14.90 -0.61 19.64
CA GLY A 48 14.76 -1.46 18.47
C GLY A 48 14.54 -0.67 17.18
N ASN A 49 14.46 -1.42 16.09
CA ASN A 49 14.28 -0.89 14.75
C ASN A 49 12.79 -0.63 14.43
N TYR A 50 12.51 -0.19 13.20
CA TYR A 50 11.16 0.18 12.78
C TYR A 50 10.19 -1.02 12.83
N THR A 51 10.60 -2.17 12.30
CA THR A 51 9.77 -3.39 12.28
C THR A 51 9.43 -3.85 13.69
N PHE A 52 10.39 -3.88 14.61
CA PHE A 52 10.14 -4.25 16.00
C PHE A 52 9.16 -3.27 16.69
N TRP A 53 9.38 -1.97 16.49
CA TRP A 53 8.47 -0.94 17.01
C TRP A 53 7.05 -1.10 16.43
N TYR A 54 6.92 -1.37 15.14
CA TYR A 54 5.63 -1.55 14.48
C TYR A 54 4.88 -2.77 15.02
N GLU A 55 5.53 -3.93 15.06
CA GLU A 55 4.92 -5.19 15.54
C GLU A 55 4.52 -5.10 17.02
N SER A 56 5.40 -4.53 17.86
CA SER A 56 5.13 -4.35 19.28
C SER A 56 3.94 -3.39 19.51
N SER A 57 3.86 -2.31 18.74
CA SER A 57 2.75 -1.36 18.77
C SER A 57 1.43 -2.00 18.34
N GLN A 58 1.43 -2.82 17.28
CA GLN A 58 0.24 -3.56 16.83
C GLN A 58 -0.23 -4.60 17.85
N LEU A 59 0.71 -5.32 18.49
CA LEU A 59 0.40 -6.28 19.53
C LEU A 59 -0.22 -5.59 20.76
N ALA A 60 0.38 -4.49 21.22
CA ALA A 60 -0.11 -3.71 22.34
C ALA A 60 -1.51 -3.15 22.07
N LEU A 61 -1.76 -2.66 20.85
CA LEU A 61 -3.09 -2.22 20.41
C LEU A 61 -4.10 -3.36 20.48
N ARG A 62 -3.79 -4.53 19.90
CA ARG A 62 -4.69 -5.71 19.93
C ARG A 62 -5.00 -6.17 21.36
N GLN A 63 -4.00 -6.24 22.24
CA GLN A 63 -4.19 -6.64 23.63
C GLN A 63 -5.11 -5.66 24.37
N LYS A 64 -4.89 -4.34 24.20
CA LYS A 64 -5.75 -3.30 24.78
C LYS A 64 -7.18 -3.36 24.24
N THR A 65 -7.37 -3.48 22.92
CA THR A 65 -8.71 -3.62 22.32
C THR A 65 -9.43 -4.86 22.85
N GLN A 66 -8.74 -5.99 23.02
CA GLN A 66 -9.32 -7.20 23.58
C GLN A 66 -9.70 -7.05 25.05
N GLN A 67 -8.86 -6.37 25.86
CA GLN A 67 -9.19 -6.05 27.25
C GLN A 67 -10.42 -5.14 27.33
N ASN A 68 -10.50 -4.11 26.48
CA ASN A 68 -11.64 -3.19 26.44
C ASN A 68 -12.94 -3.91 26.07
N ARG A 69 -12.92 -4.73 25.02
CA ARG A 69 -14.09 -5.51 24.62
C ARG A 69 -14.60 -6.40 25.77
N LYS A 70 -13.70 -7.05 26.51
CA LYS A 70 -14.06 -7.83 27.70
C LYS A 70 -14.65 -6.97 28.82
N SER A 71 -14.11 -5.76 29.02
CA SER A 71 -14.62 -4.81 30.02
C SER A 71 -16.00 -4.25 29.63
N GLU A 72 -16.22 -3.95 28.36
CA GLU A 72 -17.52 -3.52 27.81
C GLU A 72 -18.58 -4.64 27.89
N GLU A 73 -18.22 -5.87 27.53
CA GLU A 73 -19.10 -7.04 27.67
C GLU A 73 -19.52 -7.24 29.14
N LYS A 74 -18.57 -7.17 30.08
CA LYS A 74 -18.86 -7.22 31.53
C LYS A 74 -19.74 -6.07 31.98
N LYS A 75 -19.51 -4.85 31.46
CA LYS A 75 -20.34 -3.68 31.78
C LYS A 75 -21.79 -3.91 31.36
N LYS A 76 -21.98 -4.36 30.11
CA LYS A 76 -23.30 -4.66 29.56
C LYS A 76 -24.02 -5.77 30.34
N GLU A 77 -23.32 -6.84 30.72
CA GLU A 77 -23.88 -7.90 31.56
C GLU A 77 -24.32 -7.39 32.95
N LEU A 78 -23.52 -6.51 33.57
CA LEU A 78 -23.87 -5.89 34.86
C LEU A 78 -25.07 -4.95 34.71
N GLU A 79 -25.14 -4.16 33.64
CA GLU A 79 -26.27 -3.27 33.32
C GLU A 79 -27.56 -4.07 33.07
N ASP A 80 -27.51 -5.12 32.25
CA ASP A 80 -28.65 -6.01 31.96
C ASP A 80 -29.14 -6.71 33.22
N PHE A 81 -28.23 -7.12 34.10
CA PHE A 81 -28.58 -7.71 35.39
C PHE A 81 -29.26 -6.70 36.32
N ILE A 82 -28.73 -5.47 36.42
CA ILE A 82 -29.34 -4.39 37.21
C ILE A 82 -30.74 -4.07 36.65
N ALA A 83 -30.89 -3.96 35.33
CA ALA A 83 -32.17 -3.69 34.69
C ALA A 83 -33.20 -4.80 34.99
N ARG A 84 -32.82 -6.08 34.89
CA ARG A 84 -33.72 -7.22 35.14
C ARG A 84 -34.09 -7.42 36.61
N PHE A 85 -33.20 -7.07 37.55
CA PHE A 85 -33.39 -7.38 38.98
C PHE A 85 -33.61 -6.16 39.88
N SER A 86 -33.64 -4.95 39.33
CA SER A 86 -33.93 -3.71 40.08
C SER A 86 -35.33 -3.68 40.69
N ALA A 87 -36.31 -4.34 40.07
CA ALA A 87 -37.71 -4.35 40.51
C ALA A 87 -38.07 -5.54 41.44
N ASN A 88 -37.16 -6.49 41.68
CA ASN A 88 -37.46 -7.73 42.41
C ASN A 88 -36.91 -7.68 43.86
N ALA A 89 -37.81 -7.64 44.85
CA ALA A 89 -37.48 -7.39 46.26
C ALA A 89 -36.46 -8.37 46.87
N SER A 90 -36.44 -9.63 46.42
CA SER A 90 -35.53 -10.66 46.95
C SER A 90 -34.07 -10.53 46.48
N LYS A 91 -33.80 -9.86 45.35
CA LYS A 91 -32.45 -9.69 44.77
C LYS A 91 -31.92 -8.26 44.80
N SER A 92 -32.66 -7.34 45.42
CA SER A 92 -32.33 -5.92 45.49
C SER A 92 -30.93 -5.63 46.08
N LYS A 93 -30.52 -6.36 47.14
CA LYS A 93 -29.16 -6.23 47.73
C LYS A 93 -28.02 -6.62 46.77
N GLN A 94 -28.22 -7.63 45.92
CA GLN A 94 -27.21 -8.01 44.90
C GLN A 94 -27.13 -6.98 43.78
N ALA A 95 -28.25 -6.39 43.39
CA ALA A 95 -28.28 -5.32 42.40
C ALA A 95 -27.56 -4.07 42.89
N THR A 96 -27.69 -3.69 44.18
CA THR A 96 -26.98 -2.53 44.76
C THR A 96 -25.46 -2.75 44.81
N SER A 97 -25.00 -3.96 45.15
CA SER A 97 -23.57 -4.30 45.16
C SER A 97 -22.95 -4.25 43.76
N ARG A 98 -23.64 -4.81 42.75
CA ARG A 98 -23.20 -4.77 41.35
C ARG A 98 -23.24 -3.37 40.75
N LYS A 99 -24.19 -2.52 41.16
CA LYS A 99 -24.21 -1.09 40.80
C LYS A 99 -22.95 -0.37 41.31
N LYS A 100 -22.53 -0.67 42.55
CA LYS A 100 -21.27 -0.13 43.11
C LYS A 100 -20.03 -0.68 42.40
N MET A 101 -20.06 -1.93 41.91
CA MET A 101 -18.98 -2.48 41.07
C MET A 101 -18.93 -1.84 39.68
N LEU A 102 -20.10 -1.52 39.09
CA LEU A 102 -20.21 -0.78 37.83
C LEU A 102 -19.64 0.64 37.96
N ASP A 103 -19.98 1.35 39.04
CA ASP A 103 -19.48 2.70 39.31
C ASP A 103 -17.96 2.73 39.56
N ASN A 104 -17.41 1.63 40.10
CA ASN A 104 -15.96 1.45 40.30
C ASN A 104 -15.23 0.91 39.06
N LEU A 105 -15.95 0.44 38.04
CA LEU A 105 -15.38 -0.01 36.79
C LEU A 105 -14.91 1.23 36.02
N LYS A 106 -13.71 1.71 36.33
CA LYS A 106 -13.02 2.72 35.52
C LYS A 106 -12.69 2.09 34.18
N ILE A 107 -13.57 2.29 33.20
CA ILE A 107 -13.14 2.24 31.81
C ILE A 107 -12.18 3.42 31.70
N GLU A 108 -10.89 3.15 31.72
CA GLU A 108 -9.94 4.16 31.29
C GLU A 108 -10.35 4.56 29.87
N ASP A 109 -10.73 5.83 29.67
CA ASP A 109 -10.89 6.42 28.34
C ASP A 109 -9.51 6.41 27.69
N ILE A 110 -9.18 5.27 27.09
CA ILE A 110 -7.96 5.12 26.32
C ILE A 110 -8.12 6.06 25.15
N LYS A 111 -7.26 7.08 25.08
CA LYS A 111 -7.01 7.77 23.82
C LYS A 111 -6.39 6.72 22.89
N PRO A 112 -7.10 6.23 21.86
CA PRO A 112 -6.46 5.39 20.86
C PRO A 112 -5.33 6.20 20.23
N SER A 113 -4.26 5.54 19.80
CA SER A 113 -3.22 6.18 18.98
C SER A 113 -3.89 7.02 17.88
N SER A 114 -3.39 8.23 17.64
CA SER A 114 -3.95 9.06 16.56
C SER A 114 -3.69 8.45 15.17
N ARG A 115 -2.70 7.56 15.06
CA ARG A 115 -2.35 6.85 13.83
C ARG A 115 -3.53 6.04 13.31
N ARG A 116 -3.92 6.34 12.08
CA ARG A 116 -4.97 5.61 11.34
C ARG A 116 -4.31 4.88 10.18
N TYR A 117 -4.65 3.61 10.02
CA TYR A 117 -4.22 2.80 8.88
C TYR A 117 -5.35 2.74 7.87
N PRO A 118 -5.09 3.02 6.58
CA PRO A 118 -6.11 2.84 5.56
C PRO A 118 -6.37 1.35 5.34
N ALA A 119 -7.60 1.02 5.00
CA ALA A 119 -8.04 -0.33 4.67
C ALA A 119 -7.97 -0.55 3.15
N VAL A 120 -6.76 -0.73 2.63
CA VAL A 120 -6.56 -1.09 1.22
C VAL A 120 -6.91 -2.57 1.03
N ILE A 121 -7.91 -2.87 0.20
CA ILE A 121 -8.38 -4.24 -0.04
C ILE A 121 -8.66 -4.41 -1.53
N PHE A 122 -7.80 -5.14 -2.21
CA PHE A 122 -8.00 -5.50 -3.61
C PHE A 122 -8.76 -6.81 -3.74
N THR A 123 -9.84 -6.78 -4.51
CA THR A 123 -10.60 -7.97 -4.91
C THR A 123 -10.69 -7.99 -6.43
N SER A 124 -10.72 -9.18 -7.01
CA SER A 124 -10.91 -9.37 -8.45
C SER A 124 -12.34 -9.82 -8.71
N GLU A 125 -13.01 -9.23 -9.70
CA GLU A 125 -14.36 -9.61 -10.10
C GLU A 125 -14.41 -11.02 -10.71
N ARG A 126 -13.39 -11.36 -11.48
CA ARG A 126 -13.18 -12.69 -12.07
C ARG A 126 -11.72 -13.10 -11.94
N GLU A 127 -11.48 -14.39 -11.83
CA GLU A 127 -10.12 -14.91 -11.98
C GLU A 127 -9.64 -14.76 -13.43
N ALA A 128 -8.37 -14.41 -13.61
CA ALA A 128 -7.73 -14.47 -14.91
C ALA A 128 -7.44 -15.92 -15.30
N GLY A 129 -7.46 -16.20 -16.60
CA GLY A 129 -6.90 -17.42 -17.19
C GLY A 129 -5.37 -17.48 -17.07
N ASP A 130 -4.78 -18.49 -17.69
CA ASP A 130 -3.35 -18.78 -17.51
C ASP A 130 -2.44 -17.76 -18.18
N GLN A 131 -2.82 -17.26 -19.36
CA GLN A 131 -2.09 -16.23 -20.10
C GLN A 131 -2.58 -14.84 -19.71
N ILE A 132 -1.66 -14.00 -19.21
CA ILE A 132 -1.98 -12.66 -18.70
C ILE A 132 -1.55 -11.58 -19.69
N LEU A 133 -0.27 -11.53 -20.01
CA LEU A 133 0.33 -10.55 -20.91
C LEU A 133 1.42 -11.24 -21.73
N SER A 134 1.34 -11.12 -23.04
CA SER A 134 2.44 -11.46 -23.96
C SER A 134 3.05 -10.16 -24.46
N VAL A 135 4.38 -10.04 -24.39
CA VAL A 135 5.13 -8.92 -24.96
C VAL A 135 6.14 -9.52 -25.93
N GLU A 136 6.09 -9.06 -27.19
CA GLU A 136 6.93 -9.56 -28.28
C GLU A 136 7.68 -8.41 -28.96
N ASN A 137 9.01 -8.47 -28.91
CA ASN A 137 9.96 -7.55 -29.54
C ASN A 137 9.66 -6.06 -29.28
N LEU A 138 9.14 -5.75 -28.09
CA LEU A 138 8.67 -4.40 -27.77
C LEU A 138 9.87 -3.48 -27.56
N SER A 139 9.88 -2.34 -28.25
CA SER A 139 10.98 -1.39 -28.18
C SER A 139 10.47 0.04 -28.15
N TYR A 140 11.13 0.89 -27.37
CA TYR A 140 10.79 2.30 -27.26
C TYR A 140 12.02 3.18 -27.04
N SER A 141 12.10 4.26 -27.80
CA SER A 141 13.13 5.30 -27.71
C SER A 141 12.48 6.66 -27.64
N ASP A 142 12.94 7.49 -26.71
CA ASP A 142 12.59 8.91 -26.65
C ASP A 142 13.59 9.74 -27.48
N SER A 143 13.32 11.03 -27.64
CA SER A 143 14.17 12.03 -28.30
C SER A 143 15.65 12.04 -27.87
N THR A 144 15.94 11.57 -26.65
CA THR A 144 17.27 11.62 -26.04
C THR A 144 18.02 10.29 -26.05
N SER A 145 17.32 9.16 -25.95
CA SER A 145 17.96 7.85 -25.77
C SER A 145 16.99 6.69 -26.00
N ILE A 146 17.55 5.53 -26.36
CA ILE A 146 16.83 4.25 -26.33
C ILE A 146 16.55 3.91 -24.87
N LEU A 147 15.28 3.79 -24.49
CA LEU A 147 14.88 3.45 -23.14
C LEU A 147 14.89 1.93 -22.93
N PHE A 148 14.32 1.20 -23.89
CA PHE A 148 14.38 -0.26 -23.94
C PHE A 148 14.25 -0.77 -25.37
N ASP A 149 14.90 -1.89 -25.66
CA ASP A 149 14.91 -2.53 -26.99
C ASP A 149 14.72 -4.04 -26.84
N LYS A 150 13.97 -4.66 -27.77
CA LYS A 150 13.78 -6.12 -27.86
C LYS A 150 13.34 -6.77 -26.55
N ILE A 151 12.24 -6.26 -26.00
CA ILE A 151 11.63 -6.79 -24.80
C ILE A 151 10.68 -7.93 -25.19
N ASP A 152 10.98 -9.14 -24.69
CA ASP A 152 10.23 -10.36 -24.94
C ASP A 152 9.98 -11.09 -23.61
N PHE A 153 8.72 -11.20 -23.19
CA PHE A 153 8.33 -12.02 -22.05
C PHE A 153 6.84 -12.35 -22.03
N ASN A 154 6.50 -13.41 -21.30
CA ASN A 154 5.13 -13.80 -21.02
C ASN A 154 4.86 -13.79 -19.51
N LEU A 155 3.73 -13.22 -19.12
CA LEU A 155 3.21 -13.26 -17.74
C LEU A 155 2.15 -14.33 -17.60
N ASN A 156 2.30 -15.14 -16.54
CA ASN A 156 1.37 -16.19 -16.19
C ASN A 156 0.55 -15.81 -14.96
N LYS A 157 -0.54 -16.55 -14.73
CA LYS A 157 -1.38 -16.38 -13.54
C LYS A 157 -0.56 -16.53 -12.24
N GLY A 158 -0.68 -15.53 -11.37
CA GLY A 158 -0.02 -15.50 -10.06
C GLY A 158 1.32 -14.75 -10.05
N ASP A 159 1.77 -14.23 -11.19
CA ASP A 159 2.99 -13.46 -11.28
C ASP A 159 2.83 -12.10 -10.56
N LYS A 160 3.76 -11.82 -9.65
CA LYS A 160 3.94 -10.53 -8.97
C LYS A 160 5.31 -10.00 -9.38
N VAL A 161 5.30 -9.25 -10.46
CA VAL A 161 6.47 -8.75 -11.14
C VAL A 161 6.94 -7.44 -10.51
N VAL A 162 8.21 -7.40 -10.13
CA VAL A 162 8.94 -6.16 -9.92
C VAL A 162 9.55 -5.76 -11.25
N LEU A 163 8.96 -4.73 -11.87
CA LEU A 163 9.49 -4.10 -13.08
C LEU A 163 10.56 -3.10 -12.67
N TYR A 164 11.77 -3.29 -13.18
CA TYR A 164 12.92 -2.52 -12.79
C TYR A 164 13.66 -1.96 -14.01
N SER A 165 14.32 -0.82 -13.84
CA SER A 165 15.23 -0.24 -14.82
C SER A 165 16.16 0.73 -14.08
N LYS A 166 17.37 0.95 -14.59
CA LYS A 166 18.23 2.06 -14.14
C LYS A 166 17.62 3.42 -14.46
N ASP A 167 16.89 3.52 -15.57
CA ASP A 167 16.20 4.73 -16.00
C ASP A 167 14.70 4.55 -15.74
N THR A 168 14.14 5.36 -14.84
CA THR A 168 12.71 5.33 -14.47
C THR A 168 11.82 5.73 -15.63
N ARG A 169 12.32 6.50 -16.61
CA ARG A 169 11.57 6.82 -17.83
C ARG A 169 11.21 5.56 -18.61
N ALA A 170 12.05 4.52 -18.55
CA ALA A 170 11.78 3.26 -19.24
C ALA A 170 10.59 2.51 -18.62
N THR A 171 10.48 2.48 -17.28
CA THR A 171 9.34 1.82 -16.62
C THR A 171 8.04 2.58 -16.86
N THR A 172 8.06 3.91 -16.75
CA THR A 172 6.88 4.74 -17.03
C THR A 172 6.43 4.62 -18.48
N ALA A 173 7.36 4.72 -19.45
CA ALA A 173 7.03 4.53 -20.86
C ALA A 173 6.44 3.14 -21.15
N PHE A 174 6.98 2.09 -20.50
CA PHE A 174 6.43 0.74 -20.62
C PHE A 174 4.98 0.66 -20.12
N TYR A 175 4.66 1.25 -18.96
CA TYR A 175 3.28 1.30 -18.48
C TYR A 175 2.36 2.13 -19.39
N GLU A 176 2.84 3.27 -19.88
CA GLU A 176 2.05 4.10 -20.81
C GLU A 176 1.75 3.38 -22.12
N ILE A 177 2.70 2.59 -22.65
CA ILE A 177 2.47 1.71 -23.80
C ILE A 177 1.42 0.65 -23.48
N LEU A 178 1.53 -0.04 -22.33
CA LEU A 178 0.55 -1.06 -21.92
C LEU A 178 -0.88 -0.51 -21.72
N ASN A 179 -1.00 0.78 -21.41
CA ASN A 179 -2.27 1.49 -21.27
C ASN A 179 -2.71 2.22 -22.55
N ASN A 180 -2.04 2.00 -23.69
CA ASN A 180 -2.31 2.64 -24.99
C ASN A 180 -2.22 4.18 -24.96
N GLN A 181 -1.44 4.75 -24.05
CA GLN A 181 -1.17 6.19 -23.98
C GLN A 181 0.05 6.58 -24.83
N LEU A 182 0.97 5.65 -25.04
CA LEU A 182 2.10 5.77 -25.94
C LEU A 182 2.11 4.64 -26.97
N ASN A 183 2.62 4.92 -28.17
CA ASN A 183 2.83 3.91 -29.20
C ASN A 183 4.28 3.40 -29.13
N PRO A 184 4.50 2.08 -29.14
CA PRO A 184 5.85 1.53 -29.23
C PRO A 184 6.47 1.83 -30.61
N ASN A 185 7.80 1.87 -30.69
CA ASN A 185 8.50 2.02 -31.96
C ASN A 185 8.42 0.72 -32.78
N THR A 186 8.59 -0.42 -32.12
CA THR A 186 8.46 -1.75 -32.72
C THR A 186 7.90 -2.75 -31.70
N GLY A 187 7.43 -3.90 -32.20
CA GLY A 187 6.87 -4.96 -31.38
C GLY A 187 5.38 -4.80 -31.09
N ARG A 188 4.86 -5.71 -30.29
CA ARG A 188 3.45 -5.74 -29.87
C ARG A 188 3.32 -6.30 -28.46
N PHE A 189 2.17 -6.05 -27.87
CA PHE A 189 1.75 -6.72 -26.65
C PHE A 189 0.30 -7.14 -26.76
N ASP A 190 -0.04 -8.26 -26.14
CA ASP A 190 -1.38 -8.84 -26.15
C ASP A 190 -1.80 -9.20 -24.73
N TRP A 191 -2.94 -8.66 -24.30
CA TRP A 191 -3.57 -9.01 -23.03
C TRP A 191 -4.43 -10.26 -23.19
N GLY A 192 -4.41 -11.14 -22.19
CA GLY A 192 -5.31 -12.30 -22.16
C GLY A 192 -6.79 -11.86 -22.11
N ILE A 193 -7.67 -12.57 -22.81
CA ILE A 193 -9.10 -12.20 -22.98
C ILE A 193 -9.84 -12.02 -21.64
N THR A 194 -9.47 -12.83 -20.64
CA THR A 194 -10.07 -12.81 -19.30
C THR A 194 -9.44 -11.78 -18.35
N THR A 195 -8.47 -10.99 -18.80
CA THR A 195 -7.82 -9.99 -17.96
C THR A 195 -8.68 -8.74 -17.82
N SER A 196 -8.46 -8.00 -16.74
CA SER A 196 -8.94 -6.64 -16.52
C SER A 196 -7.85 -5.90 -15.77
N GLN A 197 -7.48 -4.73 -16.27
CA GLN A 197 -6.34 -3.96 -15.79
C GLN A 197 -6.79 -2.81 -14.89
N SER A 198 -5.95 -2.46 -13.92
CA SER A 198 -6.04 -1.17 -13.24
C SER A 198 -4.63 -0.64 -13.07
N TYR A 199 -4.49 0.68 -13.18
CA TYR A 199 -3.20 1.34 -13.21
C TYR A 199 -3.17 2.54 -12.25
N LEU A 200 -2.12 2.60 -11.45
CA LEU A 200 -1.69 3.79 -10.73
C LEU A 200 -0.45 4.38 -11.44
N PRO A 201 -0.58 5.50 -12.15
CA PRO A 201 0.57 6.17 -12.76
C PRO A 201 1.40 6.94 -11.74
N LEU A 202 2.67 7.16 -12.08
CA LEU A 202 3.59 8.05 -11.36
C LEU A 202 3.03 9.49 -11.30
N ASP A 203 2.63 10.05 -12.45
CA ASP A 203 1.90 11.31 -12.51
C ASP A 203 0.39 11.06 -12.66
N ASN A 204 -0.36 11.36 -11.60
CA ASN A 204 -1.80 11.25 -11.58
C ASN A 204 -2.52 12.61 -11.59
N ASN A 205 -1.80 13.72 -11.77
CA ASN A 205 -2.40 15.07 -11.69
C ASN A 205 -3.47 15.31 -12.76
N SER A 206 -3.38 14.65 -13.92
CA SER A 206 -4.37 14.73 -14.99
C SER A 206 -5.77 14.30 -14.56
N TYR A 207 -5.89 13.38 -13.59
CA TYR A 207 -7.17 12.90 -13.07
C TYR A 207 -7.86 13.91 -12.15
N PHE A 208 -7.14 14.90 -11.61
CA PHE A 208 -7.62 15.80 -10.56
C PHE A 208 -7.76 17.25 -11.05
N ARG A 209 -7.99 17.45 -12.36
CA ARG A 209 -8.13 18.80 -12.95
C ARG A 209 -9.54 19.38 -12.81
N GLU A 210 -10.53 18.53 -12.61
CA GLU A 210 -11.93 18.93 -12.50
C GLU A 210 -12.24 19.46 -11.10
N LYS A 211 -13.15 20.44 -11.01
CA LYS A 211 -13.59 21.00 -9.73
C LYS A 211 -14.85 20.31 -9.24
N ILE A 212 -14.71 19.01 -8.95
CA ILE A 212 -15.81 18.16 -8.48
C ILE A 212 -15.45 17.56 -7.12
N SER A 213 -16.47 17.18 -6.35
CA SER A 213 -16.26 16.53 -5.05
C SER A 213 -15.57 15.17 -5.21
N LEU A 214 -14.85 14.68 -4.19
CA LEU A 214 -14.23 13.35 -4.25
C LEU A 214 -15.27 12.23 -4.44
N VAL A 215 -16.47 12.41 -3.88
CA VAL A 215 -17.58 11.49 -4.10
C VAL A 215 -17.96 11.45 -5.58
N ASP A 216 -18.19 12.61 -6.20
CA ASP A 216 -18.57 12.68 -7.61
C ASP A 216 -17.45 12.25 -8.54
N TRP A 217 -16.20 12.56 -8.19
CA TRP A 217 -15.01 12.07 -8.87
C TRP A 217 -15.04 10.55 -8.88
N LEU A 218 -15.05 9.90 -7.71
CA LEU A 218 -14.99 8.44 -7.61
C LEU A 218 -16.21 7.75 -8.24
N ARG A 219 -17.37 8.41 -8.24
CA ARG A 219 -18.60 7.95 -8.91
C ARG A 219 -18.42 7.76 -10.43
N GLN A 220 -17.46 8.43 -11.08
CA GLN A 220 -17.22 8.25 -12.52
C GLN A 220 -16.78 6.82 -12.89
N TRP A 221 -16.24 6.04 -11.95
CA TRP A 221 -15.76 4.67 -12.18
C TRP A 221 -16.67 3.57 -11.63
N SER A 222 -17.87 3.91 -11.15
CA SER A 222 -18.90 2.94 -10.78
C SER A 222 -19.42 2.20 -12.03
N LYS A 223 -19.66 0.88 -11.93
CA LYS A 223 -20.21 0.10 -13.05
C LYS A 223 -21.74 0.11 -13.07
N ASN A 224 -22.38 0.13 -11.90
CA ASN A 224 -23.82 -0.06 -11.73
C ASN A 224 -24.43 1.05 -10.85
N ASP A 225 -25.76 1.19 -10.88
CA ASP A 225 -26.49 2.21 -10.11
C ASP A 225 -26.33 2.06 -8.59
N GLU A 226 -26.25 0.83 -8.07
CA GLU A 226 -25.96 0.58 -6.65
C GLU A 226 -24.57 1.12 -6.24
N GLU A 227 -23.58 1.02 -7.13
CA GLU A 227 -22.23 1.54 -6.87
C GLU A 227 -22.17 3.07 -6.99
N ARG A 228 -23.14 3.67 -7.67
CA ARG A 228 -23.24 5.14 -7.79
C ARG A 228 -23.77 5.78 -6.51
N GLU A 229 -24.39 5.01 -5.64
CA GLU A 229 -24.90 5.50 -4.37
C GLU A 229 -23.78 6.12 -3.54
N GLU A 230 -24.04 7.30 -3.00
CA GLU A 230 -23.06 8.04 -2.20
C GLU A 230 -22.58 7.23 -0.99
N VAL A 231 -23.46 6.44 -0.37
CA VAL A 231 -23.12 5.58 0.77
C VAL A 231 -22.04 4.58 0.38
N PHE A 232 -22.14 3.96 -0.80
CA PHE A 232 -21.16 3.01 -1.31
C PHE A 232 -19.81 3.70 -1.57
N ILE A 233 -19.82 4.82 -2.29
CA ILE A 233 -18.63 5.62 -2.62
C ILE A 233 -17.91 6.11 -1.37
N ARG A 234 -18.65 6.68 -0.41
CA ARG A 234 -18.10 7.13 0.89
C ARG A 234 -17.52 5.97 1.69
N GLY A 235 -18.03 4.75 1.50
CA GLY A 235 -17.44 3.54 2.07
C GLY A 235 -16.01 3.26 1.57
N PHE A 236 -15.69 3.53 0.29
CA PHE A 236 -14.33 3.37 -0.24
C PHE A 236 -13.42 4.53 0.17
N LEU A 237 -13.91 5.76 0.07
CA LEU A 237 -13.19 6.95 0.53
C LEU A 237 -12.86 6.85 2.04
N GLY A 238 -13.81 6.40 2.85
CA GLY A 238 -13.61 6.19 4.29
C GLY A 238 -12.56 5.13 4.61
N LYS A 239 -12.45 4.05 3.83
CA LYS A 239 -11.35 3.07 3.96
C LYS A 239 -9.99 3.73 3.73
N MET A 240 -9.92 4.75 2.89
CA MET A 240 -8.70 5.52 2.62
C MET A 240 -8.53 6.76 3.51
N ILE A 241 -9.28 6.83 4.63
CA ILE A 241 -9.22 7.88 5.65
C ILE A 241 -9.77 9.23 5.14
N PHE A 242 -10.54 9.26 4.06
CA PHE A 242 -11.36 10.44 3.72
C PHE A 242 -12.66 10.37 4.51
N SER A 243 -12.70 11.04 5.66
CA SER A 243 -13.84 10.97 6.59
C SER A 243 -14.64 12.27 6.66
N GLY A 244 -15.95 12.14 6.92
CA GLY A 244 -16.83 13.30 7.12
C GLY A 244 -16.85 14.26 5.92
N GLU A 245 -16.45 15.51 6.16
CA GLU A 245 -16.38 16.58 5.16
C GLU A 245 -15.20 16.43 4.18
N GLU A 246 -14.18 15.63 4.50
CA GLU A 246 -13.04 15.43 3.60
C GLU A 246 -13.45 14.74 2.30
N ALA A 247 -14.46 13.87 2.34
CA ALA A 247 -15.02 13.24 1.14
C ALA A 247 -15.76 14.24 0.24
N LEU A 248 -16.17 15.40 0.77
CA LEU A 248 -16.86 16.45 0.02
C LEU A 248 -15.91 17.53 -0.51
N LYS A 249 -14.61 17.45 -0.19
CA LYS A 249 -13.59 18.33 -0.75
C LYS A 249 -13.54 18.18 -2.28
N ASN A 250 -13.15 19.24 -2.95
CA ASN A 250 -12.89 19.18 -4.39
C ASN A 250 -11.61 18.39 -4.66
N CYS A 251 -11.58 17.69 -5.79
CA CYS A 251 -10.48 16.80 -6.12
C CYS A 251 -9.20 17.56 -6.55
N ASP A 252 -9.31 18.83 -6.95
CA ASP A 252 -8.20 19.70 -7.37
C ASP A 252 -7.32 20.20 -6.22
N VAL A 253 -7.85 20.24 -4.99
CA VAL A 253 -7.13 20.75 -3.80
C VAL A 253 -6.39 19.67 -3.00
N LEU A 254 -6.34 18.43 -3.51
CA LEU A 254 -5.71 17.32 -2.83
C LEU A 254 -4.18 17.41 -2.83
N SER A 255 -3.57 17.05 -1.71
CA SER A 255 -2.13 16.79 -1.60
C SER A 255 -1.71 15.55 -2.41
N GLY A 256 -0.42 15.39 -2.69
CA GLY A 256 0.09 14.23 -3.45
C GLY A 256 -0.29 12.88 -2.82
N GLY A 257 -0.14 12.73 -1.50
CA GLY A 257 -0.53 11.51 -0.79
C GLY A 257 -2.05 11.26 -0.79
N GLU A 258 -2.87 12.30 -0.70
CA GLU A 258 -4.32 12.18 -0.87
C GLU A 258 -4.70 11.75 -2.29
N LYS A 259 -4.06 12.30 -3.32
CA LYS A 259 -4.28 11.87 -4.72
C LYS A 259 -3.98 10.39 -4.91
N VAL A 260 -2.84 9.91 -4.39
CA VAL A 260 -2.49 8.48 -4.44
C VAL A 260 -3.54 7.65 -3.69
N ARG A 261 -3.94 8.04 -2.47
CA ARG A 261 -4.99 7.33 -1.72
C ARG A 261 -6.34 7.29 -2.47
N CYS A 262 -6.69 8.37 -3.16
CA CYS A 262 -7.90 8.44 -3.97
C CYS A 262 -7.82 7.51 -5.20
N MET A 263 -6.66 7.46 -5.86
CA MET A 263 -6.40 6.52 -6.96
C MET A 263 -6.44 5.05 -6.50
N LEU A 264 -5.96 4.74 -5.29
CA LEU A 264 -6.09 3.41 -4.70
C LEU A 264 -7.57 3.04 -4.49
N SER A 265 -8.42 3.98 -4.02
CA SER A 265 -9.87 3.77 -3.95
C SER A 265 -10.47 3.44 -5.31
N ARG A 266 -10.07 4.17 -6.37
CA ARG A 266 -10.48 3.90 -7.75
C ARG A 266 -10.09 2.49 -8.18
N MET A 267 -8.85 2.07 -7.95
CA MET A 267 -8.41 0.72 -8.29
C MET A 267 -9.18 -0.37 -7.53
N MET A 268 -9.51 -0.13 -6.25
CA MET A 268 -10.34 -1.04 -5.45
C MET A 268 -11.75 -1.19 -6.02
N MET A 269 -12.34 -0.13 -6.58
CA MET A 269 -13.66 -0.20 -7.22
C MET A 269 -13.66 -0.94 -8.56
N LEU A 270 -12.60 -0.74 -9.37
CA LEU A 270 -12.49 -1.40 -10.68
C LEU A 270 -12.45 -2.93 -10.56
N ARG A 271 -11.97 -3.46 -9.43
CA ARG A 271 -11.88 -4.90 -9.11
C ARG A 271 -11.15 -5.70 -10.20
N SER A 272 -10.10 -5.09 -10.73
CA SER A 272 -9.26 -5.63 -11.79
C SER A 272 -8.43 -6.82 -11.31
N ASN A 273 -8.15 -7.79 -12.19
CA ASN A 273 -7.34 -8.97 -11.87
C ASN A 273 -5.85 -8.81 -12.20
N VAL A 274 -5.48 -7.73 -12.90
CA VAL A 274 -4.11 -7.26 -13.08
C VAL A 274 -3.99 -5.85 -12.50
N LEU A 275 -3.12 -5.69 -11.51
CA LEU A 275 -2.82 -4.39 -10.89
C LEU A 275 -1.45 -3.91 -11.37
N MET A 276 -1.39 -2.69 -11.89
CA MET A 276 -0.17 -2.03 -12.33
C MET A 276 0.10 -0.83 -11.45
N PHE A 277 1.32 -0.72 -10.92
CA PHE A 277 1.71 0.37 -10.03
C PHE A 277 3.04 0.97 -10.49
N ASP A 278 3.03 2.26 -10.84
CA ASP A 278 4.25 3.01 -11.12
C ASP A 278 4.64 3.87 -9.91
N GLU A 279 5.66 3.44 -9.15
CA GLU A 279 6.13 4.06 -7.91
C GLU A 279 4.99 4.35 -6.89
N PRO A 280 4.23 3.33 -6.44
CA PRO A 280 3.06 3.52 -5.58
C PRO A 280 3.40 4.03 -4.19
N THR A 281 4.65 3.89 -3.76
CA THR A 281 5.16 4.35 -2.47
C THR A 281 5.52 5.83 -2.47
N SER A 282 5.57 6.48 -3.64
CA SER A 282 5.80 7.91 -3.74
C SER A 282 4.68 8.68 -3.02
N HIS A 283 5.06 9.65 -2.19
CA HIS A 283 4.15 10.53 -1.46
C HIS A 283 3.19 9.87 -0.45
N LEU A 284 3.29 8.55 -0.21
CA LEU A 284 2.52 7.86 0.82
C LEU A 284 3.22 7.92 2.18
N ASP A 285 2.42 8.00 3.24
CA ASP A 285 2.89 7.80 4.59
C ASP A 285 3.15 6.31 4.88
N LEU A 286 3.81 6.07 6.00
CA LEU A 286 4.32 4.75 6.36
C LEU A 286 3.18 3.74 6.62
N GLU A 287 2.10 4.24 7.21
CA GLU A 287 0.84 3.53 7.44
C GLU A 287 0.20 3.08 6.13
N SER A 288 0.11 3.97 5.14
CA SER A 288 -0.45 3.65 3.81
C SER A 288 0.43 2.69 3.03
N ILE A 289 1.76 2.88 3.04
CA ILE A 289 2.72 1.96 2.42
C ILE A 289 2.57 0.55 3.01
N THR A 290 2.44 0.47 4.34
CA THR A 290 2.30 -0.81 5.04
C THR A 290 0.96 -1.48 4.72
N ALA A 291 -0.13 -0.72 4.71
CA ALA A 291 -1.45 -1.22 4.31
C ALA A 291 -1.46 -1.72 2.87
N LEU A 292 -0.88 -0.97 1.94
CA LEU A 292 -0.77 -1.33 0.53
C LEU A 292 0.05 -2.60 0.35
N ASN A 293 1.25 -2.68 0.95
CA ASN A 293 2.11 -3.86 0.87
C ASN A 293 1.37 -5.12 1.35
N ASN A 294 0.71 -5.05 2.50
CA ASN A 294 -0.07 -6.17 3.05
C ASN A 294 -1.26 -6.57 2.16
N SER A 295 -1.91 -5.60 1.52
CA SER A 295 -3.00 -5.85 0.57
C SER A 295 -2.50 -6.60 -0.67
N ILE A 296 -1.41 -6.11 -1.28
CA ILE A 296 -0.85 -6.71 -2.49
C ILE A 296 -0.29 -8.11 -2.21
N LYS A 297 0.32 -8.36 -1.05
CA LYS A 297 0.72 -9.72 -0.63
C LYS A 297 -0.44 -10.71 -0.62
N LYS A 298 -1.60 -10.29 -0.12
CA LYS A 298 -2.82 -11.13 -0.02
C LYS A 298 -3.60 -11.23 -1.33
N PHE A 299 -3.40 -10.29 -2.26
CA PHE A 299 -4.06 -10.29 -3.55
C PHE A 299 -3.65 -11.53 -4.36
N LYS A 300 -4.65 -12.22 -4.93
CA LYS A 300 -4.48 -13.46 -5.69
C LYS A 300 -4.31 -13.23 -7.20
N GLY A 301 -4.59 -12.02 -7.69
CA GLY A 301 -4.36 -11.67 -9.09
C GLY A 301 -2.90 -11.34 -9.37
N ASN A 302 -2.67 -10.84 -10.58
CA ASN A 302 -1.33 -10.48 -11.04
C ASN A 302 -1.00 -9.05 -10.67
N VAL A 303 0.28 -8.79 -10.44
CA VAL A 303 0.77 -7.47 -10.07
C VAL A 303 2.00 -7.17 -10.91
N ILE A 304 2.05 -5.99 -11.49
CA ILE A 304 3.25 -5.42 -12.09
C ILE A 304 3.52 -4.13 -11.33
N LEU A 305 4.69 -4.01 -10.69
CA LEU A 305 5.02 -2.83 -9.90
C LEU A 305 6.46 -2.37 -10.17
N SER A 306 6.66 -1.07 -10.28
CA SER A 306 7.96 -0.42 -10.15
C SER A 306 7.99 0.30 -8.80
N THR A 307 9.10 0.20 -8.09
CA THR A 307 9.28 0.92 -6.83
C THR A 307 10.76 1.13 -6.51
N HIS A 308 11.05 2.26 -5.87
CA HIS A 308 12.33 2.52 -5.23
C HIS A 308 12.40 2.01 -3.77
N ASP A 309 11.30 1.55 -3.18
CA ASP A 309 11.27 0.93 -1.83
C ASP A 309 11.73 -0.53 -1.95
N PHE A 310 12.93 -0.81 -1.42
CA PHE A 310 13.54 -2.14 -1.48
C PHE A 310 12.70 -3.19 -0.74
N GLU A 311 12.16 -2.83 0.43
CA GLU A 311 11.36 -3.75 1.24
C GLU A 311 10.01 -4.03 0.57
N PHE A 312 9.42 -3.03 -0.08
CA PHE A 312 8.22 -3.22 -0.88
C PHE A 312 8.46 -4.20 -2.04
N ALA A 313 9.51 -3.97 -2.84
CA ALA A 313 9.88 -4.84 -3.95
C ALA A 313 10.19 -6.27 -3.48
N LYS A 314 11.03 -6.41 -2.44
CA LYS A 314 11.44 -7.69 -1.87
C LYS A 314 10.26 -8.51 -1.38
N SER A 315 9.31 -7.86 -0.70
CA SER A 315 8.28 -8.56 0.04
C SER A 315 7.04 -8.90 -0.79
N VAL A 316 6.82 -8.22 -1.91
CA VAL A 316 5.70 -8.48 -2.84
C VAL A 316 6.14 -9.32 -4.05
N GLY A 317 7.34 -9.07 -4.58
CA GLY A 317 7.81 -9.61 -5.85
C GLY A 317 8.22 -11.08 -5.80
N ASN A 318 7.73 -11.88 -6.74
CA ASN A 318 8.19 -13.26 -6.99
C ASN A 318 8.96 -13.41 -8.32
N ARG A 319 8.94 -12.37 -9.16
CA ARG A 319 9.63 -12.30 -10.45
C ARG A 319 10.18 -10.90 -10.63
N VAL A 320 11.38 -10.79 -11.19
CA VAL A 320 12.00 -9.51 -11.54
C VAL A 320 12.17 -9.44 -13.05
N ILE A 321 11.64 -8.37 -13.64
CA ILE A 321 11.82 -8.05 -15.06
C ILE A 321 12.57 -6.71 -15.12
N GLU A 322 13.82 -6.74 -15.59
CA GLU A 322 14.61 -5.52 -15.78
C GLU A 322 14.62 -5.12 -17.26
N LEU A 323 14.12 -3.92 -17.53
CA LEU A 323 14.14 -3.29 -18.84
C LEU A 323 15.50 -2.64 -19.08
N THR A 324 16.14 -2.97 -20.20
CA THR A 324 17.45 -2.41 -20.55
C THR A 324 17.48 -1.94 -22.01
N PRO A 325 18.39 -1.03 -22.38
CA PRO A 325 18.51 -0.52 -23.75
C PRO A 325 18.89 -1.58 -24.81
N LYS A 326 19.36 -2.77 -24.39
CA LYS A 326 19.81 -3.84 -25.31
C LYS A 326 19.10 -5.18 -25.09
N GLY A 327 17.99 -5.20 -24.37
CA GLY A 327 17.21 -6.41 -24.11
C GLY A 327 16.47 -6.38 -22.77
N VAL A 328 15.99 -7.55 -22.35
CA VAL A 328 15.32 -7.76 -21.06
C VAL A 328 16.06 -8.79 -20.22
N ILE A 329 16.08 -8.59 -18.90
CA ILE A 329 16.46 -9.63 -17.95
C ILE A 329 15.19 -10.09 -17.23
N ASP A 330 14.88 -11.37 -17.34
CA ASP A 330 13.71 -11.98 -16.72
C ASP A 330 14.11 -13.14 -15.80
N ARG A 331 13.74 -13.03 -14.52
CA ARG A 331 14.11 -13.98 -13.47
C ARG A 331 12.97 -14.23 -12.48
N LEU A 332 12.60 -15.49 -12.30
CA LEU A 332 11.69 -15.96 -11.25
C LEU A 332 12.42 -16.04 -9.91
N THR A 333 12.61 -14.90 -9.26
CA THR A 333 13.31 -14.79 -7.99
C THR A 333 12.81 -13.58 -7.20
N THR A 334 13.13 -13.54 -5.91
CA THR A 334 12.93 -12.34 -5.09
C THR A 334 13.90 -11.22 -5.50
N PHE A 335 13.49 -9.98 -5.28
CA PHE A 335 14.28 -8.80 -5.63
C PHE A 335 15.66 -8.75 -4.94
N ASP A 336 15.72 -9.20 -3.69
CA ASP A 336 16.96 -9.26 -2.90
C ASP A 336 18.00 -10.21 -3.52
N SER A 337 17.55 -11.42 -3.90
CA SER A 337 18.42 -12.39 -4.58
C SER A 337 18.83 -11.89 -5.96
N TYR A 338 17.95 -11.18 -6.67
CA TYR A 338 18.24 -10.61 -7.98
C TYR A 338 19.37 -9.56 -7.92
N ILE A 339 19.26 -8.60 -7.01
CA ILE A 339 20.24 -7.50 -6.88
C ILE A 339 21.61 -8.01 -6.44
N ASN A 340 21.65 -9.06 -5.62
CA ASN A 340 22.90 -9.55 -5.04
C ASN A 340 23.63 -10.61 -5.89
N ASP A 341 22.97 -11.22 -6.89
CA ASP A 341 23.59 -12.25 -7.75
C ASP A 341 24.72 -11.66 -8.63
N PRO A 342 25.97 -12.17 -8.49
CA PRO A 342 27.11 -11.72 -9.28
C PRO A 342 26.92 -11.90 -10.80
N LYS A 343 26.27 -13.00 -11.23
CA LYS A 343 26.05 -13.28 -12.66
C LYS A 343 25.06 -12.29 -13.26
N ILE A 344 24.04 -11.91 -12.49
CA ILE A 344 23.06 -10.90 -12.90
C ILE A 344 23.75 -9.54 -12.98
N LYS A 345 24.62 -9.18 -12.03
CA LYS A 345 25.40 -7.93 -12.11
C LYS A 345 26.24 -7.85 -13.39
N GLU A 346 26.91 -8.93 -13.75
CA GLU A 346 27.69 -8.98 -14.99
C GLU A 346 26.80 -8.83 -16.24
N LEU A 347 25.65 -9.51 -16.26
CA LEU A 347 24.67 -9.41 -17.34
C LEU A 347 24.10 -7.98 -17.48
N ARG A 348 23.74 -7.35 -16.35
CA ARG A 348 23.28 -5.96 -16.31
C ARG A 348 24.33 -5.02 -16.88
N SER A 349 25.60 -5.17 -16.51
CA SER A 349 26.67 -4.34 -17.06
C SER A 349 26.77 -4.46 -18.59
N LYS A 350 26.62 -5.67 -19.16
CA LYS A 350 26.64 -5.89 -20.62
C LYS A 350 25.44 -5.30 -21.36
N LEU A 351 24.27 -5.28 -20.73
CA LEU A 351 23.03 -4.79 -21.34
C LEU A 351 22.87 -3.26 -21.22
N TYR A 352 23.53 -2.63 -20.25
CA TYR A 352 23.55 -1.17 -20.10
C TYR A 352 24.79 -0.48 -20.69
N SER A 353 25.88 -1.20 -20.94
CA SER A 353 26.95 -0.76 -21.85
C SER A 353 26.45 -0.82 -23.28
#